data_AF-A0ABD0NRI0-F1
#
_entry.id   AF-A0ABD0NRI0-F1
#
_cell.length_a   1.000
_cell.length_b   1.000
_cell.length_c   1.000
_cell.angle_alpha   90.00
_cell.angle_beta   90.00
_cell.angle_gamma   90.00
#
_symmetry.space_group_name_H-M   'P 1'
#
loop_
_entity.id
_entity.type
_entity.pdbx_description
1 polymer ?
#
loop_
_entity_poly.entity_id
_entity_poly.type
_entity_poly.pdbx_seq_one_letter_code
_entity_poly.pdbx_strand_id
1 'polypeptide(L)'
;MDDRCSESLHWNGGAALLFEAGARNIKQFSSFEAGGQNEPKAVFVVSTVLKGRTADIIKDIISLSHFQYCVVFTTVPHSIHLLANNVTTELEGNPVFEQFEEKLCEWMGDMNYTAEVMHVPVVFAPLTQQLHLLPAFSDLFPLLEVDLESINEKRPEKRRFGSLMDVDMHSLPPELQIQIKSLASSLNTLFEFISTREESYSVGPMSRLIAGELASHPQAKNRRKSAPNKASIVFIDRSLDLT
;
A
#
# COMPACT_ATOMS: atom_id res chain seq x y z
N MET A 1 -8.65 -9.07 8.81
CA MET A 1 -7.49 -8.29 8.33
C MET A 1 -6.64 -9.18 7.47
N ASP A 2 -5.96 -8.64 6.44
CA ASP A 2 -5.03 -9.47 5.67
C ASP A 2 -3.75 -9.76 6.45
N ASP A 3 -2.97 -10.72 5.96
CA ASP A 3 -1.82 -11.26 6.70
C ASP A 3 -0.76 -10.18 6.95
N ARG A 4 -0.54 -9.27 5.99
CA ARG A 4 0.46 -8.19 6.02
C ARG A 4 0.10 -7.13 7.07
N CYS A 5 -1.17 -6.71 7.10
CA CYS A 5 -1.67 -5.78 8.13
C CYS A 5 -1.71 -6.44 9.50
N SER A 6 -2.02 -7.75 9.55
CA SER A 6 -2.04 -8.51 10.80
C SER A 6 -0.64 -8.64 11.42
N GLU A 7 0.39 -8.86 10.60
CA GLU A 7 1.78 -8.85 11.05
C GLU A 7 2.18 -7.45 11.56
N SER A 8 1.81 -6.39 10.84
CA SER A 8 2.07 -5.02 11.30
C SER A 8 1.38 -4.73 12.63
N LEU A 9 0.14 -5.17 12.83
CA LEU A 9 -0.57 -5.06 14.10
C LEU A 9 0.13 -5.84 15.21
N HIS A 10 0.57 -7.07 14.94
CA HIS A 10 1.25 -7.93 15.91
C HIS A 10 2.45 -7.22 16.56
N TRP A 11 3.27 -6.55 15.75
CA TRP A 11 4.43 -5.79 16.22
C TRP A 11 4.07 -4.45 16.89
N ASN A 12 2.84 -3.96 16.71
CA ASN A 12 2.33 -2.71 17.30
C ASN A 12 1.38 -2.96 18.49
N GLY A 13 1.62 -4.00 19.29
CA GLY A 13 0.83 -4.33 20.49
C GLY A 13 -0.25 -5.39 20.29
N GLY A 14 -0.49 -5.80 19.04
CA GLY A 14 -1.27 -6.98 18.70
C GLY A 14 -2.77 -6.87 18.90
N ALA A 15 -3.43 -8.02 18.83
CA ALA A 15 -4.89 -8.15 18.83
C ALA A 15 -5.56 -7.59 20.10
N ALA A 16 -4.87 -7.58 21.24
CA ALA A 16 -5.42 -7.09 22.51
C ALA A 16 -5.92 -5.65 22.40
N LEU A 17 -5.19 -4.78 21.69
CA LEU A 17 -5.57 -3.39 21.48
C LEU A 17 -6.91 -3.25 20.74
N LEU A 18 -7.20 -4.15 19.80
CA LEU A 18 -8.47 -4.13 19.08
C LEU A 18 -9.63 -4.59 19.98
N PHE A 19 -9.42 -5.62 20.81
CA PHE A 19 -10.42 -6.07 21.78
C PHE A 19 -10.70 -4.99 22.84
N GLU A 20 -9.67 -4.30 23.33
CA GLU A 20 -9.79 -3.15 24.24
C GLU A 20 -10.54 -1.99 23.60
N ALA A 21 -10.36 -1.78 22.29
CA ALA A 21 -11.12 -0.81 21.49
C ALA A 21 -12.56 -1.26 21.16
N GLY A 22 -12.98 -2.45 21.61
CA GLY A 22 -14.34 -2.96 21.48
C GLY A 22 -14.60 -3.90 20.31
N ALA A 23 -13.56 -4.37 19.61
CA ALA A 23 -13.71 -5.45 18.64
C ALA A 23 -14.23 -6.71 19.36
N ARG A 24 -15.22 -7.39 18.79
CA ARG A 24 -15.73 -8.66 19.33
C ARG A 24 -14.96 -9.87 18.82
N ASN A 25 -14.44 -9.75 17.61
CA ASN A 25 -13.73 -10.81 16.94
C ASN A 25 -12.72 -10.21 15.95
N ILE A 26 -11.67 -10.97 15.66
CA ILE A 26 -10.65 -10.65 14.65
C ILE A 26 -10.49 -11.90 13.79
N LYS A 27 -10.76 -11.74 12.50
CA LYS A 27 -10.78 -12.84 11.53
C LYS A 27 -9.74 -12.61 10.44
N GLN A 28 -9.24 -13.70 9.88
CA GLN A 28 -8.42 -13.65 8.68
C GLN A 28 -9.23 -13.04 7.53
N PHE A 29 -8.58 -12.31 6.64
CA PHE A 29 -9.22 -11.80 5.43
C PHE A 29 -9.36 -12.92 4.40
N SER A 30 -10.54 -13.54 4.38
CA SER A 30 -10.84 -14.74 3.58
C SER A 30 -12.32 -14.77 3.19
N SER A 31 -12.63 -15.19 1.96
CA SER A 31 -14.01 -15.36 1.47
C SER A 31 -14.84 -16.39 2.26
N PHE A 32 -14.20 -17.20 3.11
CA PHE A 32 -14.87 -18.19 3.96
C PHE A 32 -15.29 -17.64 5.33
N GLU A 33 -15.02 -16.36 5.60
CA GLU A 33 -15.40 -15.69 6.83
C GLU A 33 -16.71 -14.91 6.69
N ALA A 34 -17.42 -14.76 7.80
CA ALA A 34 -18.63 -13.95 7.91
C ALA A 34 -18.79 -13.39 9.33
N GLY A 35 -19.52 -12.29 9.48
CA GLY A 35 -19.97 -11.75 10.76
C GLY A 35 -21.17 -12.53 11.30
N GLY A 36 -21.27 -12.61 12.62
CA GLY A 36 -22.43 -13.18 13.30
C GLY A 36 -23.65 -12.25 13.24
N GLN A 37 -24.85 -12.79 13.50
CA GLN A 37 -26.10 -12.01 13.49
C GLN A 37 -26.10 -10.82 14.46
N ASN A 38 -25.36 -10.90 15.56
CA ASN A 38 -25.26 -9.83 16.56
C ASN A 38 -24.06 -8.88 16.32
N GLU A 39 -23.40 -8.97 15.17
CA GLU A 39 -22.21 -8.20 14.81
C GLU A 39 -22.54 -7.29 13.60
N PRO A 40 -23.28 -6.18 13.79
CA PRO A 40 -23.75 -5.35 12.67
C PRO A 40 -22.66 -4.43 12.10
N LYS A 41 -21.42 -4.49 12.61
CA LYS A 41 -20.32 -3.63 12.19
C LYS A 41 -19.11 -4.46 11.79
N ALA A 42 -18.45 -4.06 10.71
CA ALA A 42 -17.22 -4.66 10.24
C ALA A 42 -16.14 -3.60 9.99
N VAL A 43 -14.90 -3.96 10.31
CA VAL A 43 -13.72 -3.19 9.93
C VAL A 43 -12.81 -4.10 9.11
N PHE A 44 -12.58 -3.72 7.87
CA PHE A 44 -11.62 -4.36 6.99
C PHE A 44 -10.32 -3.55 7.03
N VAL A 45 -9.18 -4.23 7.17
CA VAL A 45 -7.86 -3.61 7.06
C VAL A 45 -7.06 -4.43 6.06
N VAL A 46 -6.69 -3.78 4.95
CA VAL A 46 -6.08 -4.42 3.78
C VAL A 46 -4.88 -3.62 3.26
N SER A 47 -3.86 -4.32 2.77
CA SER A 47 -2.64 -3.75 2.21
C SER A 47 -2.59 -3.75 0.69
N THR A 48 -3.68 -4.14 0.03
CA THR A 48 -3.77 -4.27 -1.43
C THR A 48 -4.84 -3.35 -2.00
N VAL A 49 -4.74 -3.09 -3.31
CA VAL A 49 -5.72 -2.28 -4.04
C VAL A 49 -7.14 -2.83 -3.88
N LEU A 50 -8.14 -1.95 -3.73
CA LEU A 50 -9.56 -2.26 -3.53
C LEU A 50 -10.23 -2.66 -4.85
N LYS A 51 -9.65 -3.64 -5.54
CA LYS A 51 -10.13 -4.21 -6.81
C LYS A 51 -9.76 -5.69 -6.91
N GLY A 52 -10.38 -6.40 -7.84
CA GLY A 52 -10.14 -7.82 -8.06
C GLY A 52 -10.32 -8.61 -6.76
N ARG A 53 -9.37 -9.50 -6.46
CA ARG A 53 -9.45 -10.43 -5.32
C ARG A 53 -9.78 -9.76 -3.98
N THR A 54 -9.25 -8.57 -3.71
CA THR A 54 -9.54 -7.85 -2.45
C THR A 54 -11.00 -7.41 -2.38
N ALA A 55 -11.52 -6.87 -3.47
CA ALA A 55 -12.94 -6.48 -3.55
C ALA A 55 -13.85 -7.71 -3.49
N ASP A 56 -13.46 -8.81 -4.16
CA ASP A 56 -14.21 -10.07 -4.17
C ASP A 56 -14.31 -10.67 -2.76
N ILE A 57 -13.20 -10.73 -2.01
CA ILE A 57 -13.20 -11.22 -0.62
C ILE A 57 -14.08 -10.34 0.27
N ILE A 58 -13.98 -9.01 0.17
CA ILE A 58 -14.82 -8.09 0.97
C ILE A 58 -16.30 -8.35 0.65
N LYS A 59 -16.64 -8.44 -0.64
CA LYS A 59 -18.01 -8.73 -1.10
C LYS A 59 -18.53 -10.06 -0.56
N ASP A 60 -17.73 -11.12 -0.64
CA ASP A 60 -18.11 -12.45 -0.14
C ASP A 60 -18.42 -12.40 1.36
N ILE A 61 -17.52 -11.80 2.16
CA ILE A 61 -17.72 -11.64 3.60
C ILE A 61 -18.99 -10.85 3.89
N ILE A 62 -19.19 -9.70 3.24
CA ILE A 62 -20.37 -8.84 3.46
C ILE A 62 -21.66 -9.56 3.08
N SER A 63 -21.68 -10.23 1.93
CA SER A 63 -22.88 -10.92 1.39
C SER A 63 -23.32 -12.10 2.29
N LEU A 64 -22.40 -12.66 3.07
CA LEU A 64 -22.67 -13.74 4.03
C LEU A 64 -22.92 -13.23 5.46
N SER A 65 -22.92 -11.90 5.67
CA SER A 65 -23.02 -11.26 6.98
C SER A 65 -24.30 -10.43 7.11
N HIS A 66 -24.51 -9.84 8.29
CA HIS A 66 -25.61 -8.91 8.57
C HIS A 66 -25.08 -7.53 8.96
N PHE A 67 -24.05 -7.06 8.26
CA PHE A 67 -23.46 -5.75 8.52
C PHE A 67 -24.38 -4.63 8.07
N GLN A 68 -24.42 -3.56 8.86
CA GLN A 68 -25.12 -2.30 8.59
C GLN A 68 -24.14 -1.11 8.58
N TYR A 69 -22.89 -1.36 8.96
CA TYR A 69 -21.82 -0.38 8.97
C TYR A 69 -20.49 -1.07 8.67
N CYS A 70 -19.92 -0.79 7.49
CA CYS A 70 -18.60 -1.29 7.09
C CYS A 70 -17.59 -0.15 6.97
N VAL A 71 -16.42 -0.32 7.57
CA VAL A 71 -15.28 0.58 7.39
C VAL A 71 -14.15 -0.19 6.72
N VAL A 72 -13.52 0.38 5.69
CA VAL A 72 -12.35 -0.19 5.02
C VAL A 72 -11.17 0.75 5.20
N PHE A 73 -10.18 0.29 5.97
CA PHE A 73 -8.86 0.86 6.02
C PHE A 73 -7.99 0.20 4.95
N THR A 74 -7.45 0.99 4.04
CA THR A 74 -6.45 0.54 3.06
C THR A 74 -5.11 1.19 3.34
N THR A 75 -4.02 0.41 3.25
CA THR A 75 -2.66 0.98 3.28
C THR A 75 -2.21 1.53 1.93
N VAL A 76 -3.04 1.41 0.89
CA VAL A 76 -2.74 1.89 -0.44
C VAL A 76 -3.34 3.30 -0.62
N PRO A 77 -2.55 4.31 -1.02
CA PRO A 77 -3.06 5.66 -1.21
C PRO A 77 -4.04 5.74 -2.39
N HIS A 78 -4.99 6.67 -2.32
CA HIS A 78 -5.99 6.89 -3.39
C HIS A 78 -5.36 7.09 -4.77
N SER A 79 -4.27 7.86 -4.88
CA SER A 79 -3.54 8.06 -6.14
C SER A 79 -3.04 6.76 -6.78
N ILE A 80 -2.73 5.75 -5.95
CA ILE A 80 -2.30 4.43 -6.42
C ILE A 80 -3.51 3.59 -6.83
N HIS A 81 -4.66 3.77 -6.20
CA HIS A 81 -5.91 3.18 -6.69
C HIS A 81 -6.31 3.74 -8.06
N LEU A 82 -6.13 5.04 -8.30
CA LEU A 82 -6.32 5.65 -9.63
C LEU A 82 -5.39 5.01 -10.67
N LEU A 83 -4.10 4.91 -10.36
CA LEU A 83 -3.12 4.23 -11.23
C LEU A 83 -3.54 2.80 -11.53
N ALA A 84 -3.97 2.06 -10.50
CA ALA A 84 -4.43 0.69 -10.65
C ALA A 84 -5.68 0.57 -11.55
N ASN A 85 -6.48 1.64 -11.67
CA ASN A 85 -7.64 1.72 -12.56
C ASN A 85 -7.30 2.36 -13.93
N ASN A 86 -6.01 2.51 -14.26
CA ASN A 86 -5.51 3.16 -15.47
C ASN A 86 -5.96 4.63 -15.62
N VAL A 87 -6.22 5.31 -14.50
CA VAL A 87 -6.53 6.73 -14.47
C VAL A 87 -5.24 7.50 -14.25
N THR A 88 -4.84 8.30 -15.25
CA THR A 88 -3.57 9.05 -15.25
C THR A 88 -3.72 10.51 -14.81
N THR A 89 -4.94 10.98 -14.65
CA THR A 89 -5.25 12.35 -14.21
C THR A 89 -5.44 12.39 -12.70
N GLU A 90 -4.84 13.37 -12.03
CA GLU A 90 -5.22 13.70 -10.65
C GLU A 90 -6.68 14.15 -10.64
N LEU A 91 -7.49 13.51 -9.80
CA LEU A 91 -8.89 13.86 -9.57
C LEU A 91 -8.99 14.54 -8.20
N GLU A 92 -9.81 15.59 -8.10
CA GLU A 92 -10.15 16.16 -6.80
C GLU A 92 -11.01 15.17 -5.99
N GLY A 93 -10.88 15.21 -4.67
CA GLY A 93 -11.58 14.30 -3.76
C GLY A 93 -11.01 12.87 -3.75
N ASN A 94 -11.80 11.92 -3.28
CA ASN A 94 -11.41 10.51 -3.23
C ASN A 94 -12.40 9.62 -4.00
N PRO A 95 -12.62 9.84 -5.31
CA PRO A 95 -13.70 9.19 -6.06
C PRO A 95 -13.64 7.65 -6.06
N VAL A 96 -12.45 7.05 -5.99
CA VAL A 96 -12.32 5.59 -5.90
C VAL A 96 -12.80 5.06 -4.54
N PHE A 97 -12.58 5.82 -3.47
CA PHE A 97 -13.06 5.45 -2.13
C PHE A 97 -14.57 5.64 -2.05
N GLU A 98 -15.10 6.77 -2.51
CA GLU A 98 -16.54 7.04 -2.60
C GLU A 98 -17.28 5.95 -3.42
N GLN A 99 -16.76 5.58 -4.60
CA GLN A 99 -17.33 4.48 -5.40
C GLN A 99 -17.25 3.12 -4.69
N PHE A 100 -16.25 2.91 -3.84
CA PHE A 100 -16.14 1.67 -3.08
C PHE A 100 -17.10 1.68 -1.88
N GLU A 101 -17.35 2.83 -1.25
CA GLU A 101 -18.38 3.02 -0.22
C GLU A 101 -19.77 2.69 -0.78
N GLU A 102 -20.11 3.18 -1.98
CA GLU A 102 -21.37 2.84 -2.66
C GLU A 102 -21.50 1.31 -2.85
N LYS A 103 -20.44 0.65 -3.34
CA LYS A 103 -20.41 -0.81 -3.49
C LYS A 103 -20.58 -1.55 -2.17
N LEU A 104 -20.00 -1.07 -1.08
CA LEU A 104 -20.17 -1.66 0.25
C LEU A 104 -21.65 -1.62 0.66
N CYS A 105 -22.33 -0.48 0.46
CA CYS A 105 -23.76 -0.36 0.73
C CYS A 105 -24.61 -1.27 -0.15
N GLU A 106 -24.29 -1.36 -1.45
CA GLU A 106 -24.91 -2.31 -2.37
C GLU A 106 -24.75 -3.76 -1.89
N TRP A 107 -23.55 -4.16 -1.45
CA TRP A 107 -23.28 -5.53 -0.98
C TRP A 107 -23.94 -5.84 0.35
N MET A 108 -24.10 -4.84 1.24
CA MET A 108 -24.88 -5.01 2.47
C MET A 108 -26.40 -5.09 2.19
N GLY A 109 -26.85 -4.72 0.98
CA GLY A 109 -28.23 -4.84 0.52
C GLY A 109 -29.14 -3.66 0.86
N ASP A 110 -28.61 -2.57 1.43
CA ASP A 110 -29.36 -1.36 1.75
C ASP A 110 -28.48 -0.11 1.56
N MET A 111 -28.91 0.79 0.67
CA MET A 111 -28.21 2.06 0.40
C MET A 111 -28.30 3.05 1.56
N ASN A 112 -29.15 2.82 2.56
CA ASN A 112 -29.23 3.62 3.78
C ASN A 112 -28.21 3.19 4.85
N TYR A 113 -27.49 2.09 4.64
CA TYR A 113 -26.41 1.69 5.53
C TYR A 113 -25.17 2.57 5.36
N THR A 114 -24.25 2.44 6.30
CA THR A 114 -23.06 3.31 6.36
C THR A 114 -21.84 2.56 5.85
N ALA A 115 -21.11 3.17 4.93
CA ALA A 115 -19.82 2.69 4.48
C ALA A 115 -18.80 3.83 4.48
N GLU A 116 -17.58 3.52 4.91
CA GLU A 116 -16.46 4.47 4.90
C GLU A 116 -15.21 3.78 4.39
N VAL A 117 -14.45 4.47 3.54
CA VAL A 117 -13.18 3.98 3.00
C VAL A 117 -12.12 5.04 3.19
N MET A 118 -11.03 4.67 3.86
CA MET A 118 -9.95 5.61 4.15
C MET A 118 -8.57 4.99 4.05
N HIS A 119 -7.62 5.83 3.64
CA HIS A 119 -6.21 5.48 3.57
C HIS A 119 -5.55 5.70 4.92
N VAL A 120 -4.95 4.64 5.47
CA VAL A 120 -4.09 4.70 6.65
C VAL A 120 -2.85 3.83 6.40
N PRO A 121 -1.63 4.40 6.42
CA PRO A 121 -0.40 3.68 6.08
C PRO A 121 0.08 2.79 7.24
N VAL A 122 -0.70 1.75 7.58
CA VAL A 122 -0.37 0.74 8.60
C VAL A 122 0.65 -0.27 8.04
N VAL A 123 1.82 0.22 7.65
CA VAL A 123 2.84 -0.57 6.94
C VAL A 123 4.15 -0.73 7.72
N PHE A 124 4.32 -0.01 8.82
CA PHE A 124 5.54 -0.04 9.64
C PHE A 124 5.35 -0.93 10.87
N ALA A 125 6.20 -1.96 10.99
CA ALA A 125 6.22 -2.90 12.09
C ALA A 125 7.51 -2.70 12.92
N PRO A 126 7.43 -2.09 14.12
CA PRO A 126 8.62 -1.82 14.93
C PRO A 126 9.13 -3.12 15.57
N LEU A 127 10.31 -3.58 15.14
CA LEU A 127 10.99 -4.72 15.78
C LEU A 127 11.87 -4.26 16.94
N THR A 128 12.50 -3.09 16.79
CA THR A 128 13.21 -2.37 17.85
C THR A 128 13.01 -0.86 17.67
N GLN A 129 13.60 -0.04 18.55
CA GLN A 129 13.56 1.42 18.39
C GLN A 129 14.23 1.91 17.09
N GLN A 130 15.18 1.15 16.54
CA GLN A 130 15.96 1.54 15.35
C GLN A 130 15.67 0.66 14.13
N LEU A 131 14.91 -0.43 14.29
CA LEU A 131 14.62 -1.38 13.22
C LEU A 131 13.11 -1.52 13.04
N HIS A 132 12.65 -1.12 11.86
CA HIS A 132 11.26 -1.28 11.44
C HIS A 132 11.23 -2.19 10.22
N LEU A 133 10.31 -3.14 10.24
CA LEU A 133 9.99 -3.98 9.11
C LEU A 133 8.82 -3.36 8.34
N LEU A 134 8.70 -3.75 7.07
CA LEU A 134 7.64 -3.29 6.19
C LEU A 134 6.90 -4.51 5.60
N PRO A 135 6.07 -5.22 6.38
CA PRO A 135 5.41 -6.44 5.94
C PRO A 135 4.65 -6.28 4.62
N ALA A 136 3.94 -5.15 4.43
CA ALA A 136 3.21 -4.82 3.21
C ALA A 136 4.06 -4.88 1.92
N PHE A 137 5.38 -4.80 2.03
CA PHE A 137 6.34 -4.77 0.93
C PHE A 137 7.30 -5.96 0.90
N SER A 138 7.05 -7.04 1.65
CA SER A 138 7.96 -8.21 1.67
C SER A 138 8.09 -8.95 0.32
N ASP A 139 7.24 -8.66 -0.67
CA ASP A 139 7.39 -9.17 -2.05
C ASP A 139 8.23 -8.25 -2.95
N LEU A 140 8.66 -7.08 -2.45
CA LEU A 140 9.44 -6.13 -3.23
C LEU A 140 10.93 -6.51 -3.16
N PHE A 141 11.42 -7.15 -4.21
CA PHE A 141 12.82 -7.59 -4.34
C PHE A 141 13.60 -6.73 -5.34
N PRO A 142 14.94 -6.64 -5.20
CA PRO A 142 15.79 -6.00 -6.21
C PRO A 142 15.60 -6.61 -7.59
N LEU A 143 15.66 -5.78 -8.63
CA LEU A 143 15.66 -6.25 -10.02
C LEU A 143 16.94 -7.06 -10.30
N LEU A 144 16.79 -8.16 -11.02
CA LEU A 144 17.84 -9.06 -11.49
C LEU A 144 17.94 -9.02 -13.01
N GLU A 145 19.02 -9.56 -13.58
CA GLU A 145 19.23 -9.57 -15.04
C GLU A 145 18.12 -10.33 -15.79
N VAL A 146 17.51 -11.35 -15.19
CA VAL A 146 16.35 -12.05 -15.76
C VAL A 146 15.11 -11.15 -15.89
N ASP A 147 14.97 -10.15 -15.02
CA ASP A 147 13.90 -9.14 -15.13
C ASP A 147 14.19 -8.20 -16.30
N LEU A 148 15.46 -7.86 -16.55
CA LEU A 148 15.86 -7.04 -17.70
C LEU A 148 15.51 -7.73 -19.02
N GLU A 149 15.77 -9.04 -19.13
CA GLU A 149 15.38 -9.86 -20.27
C GLU A 149 13.87 -9.78 -20.49
N SER A 150 13.07 -10.06 -19.45
CA SER A 150 11.61 -10.03 -19.48
C SER A 150 11.04 -8.64 -19.86
N ILE A 151 11.66 -7.56 -19.39
CA ILE A 151 11.29 -6.18 -19.76
C ILE A 151 11.61 -5.91 -21.24
N ASN A 152 12.77 -6.39 -21.72
CA ASN A 152 13.24 -6.17 -23.09
C ASN A 152 12.51 -7.01 -24.14
N GLU A 153 11.94 -8.16 -23.78
CA GLU A 153 11.13 -8.99 -24.68
C GLU A 153 9.96 -8.21 -25.29
N LYS A 154 9.32 -7.34 -24.51
CA LYS A 154 8.18 -6.52 -24.92
C LYS A 154 8.59 -5.27 -25.72
N ARG A 155 9.90 -5.04 -25.91
CA ARG A 155 10.43 -3.82 -26.53
C ARG A 155 11.03 -4.11 -27.92
N PRO A 156 10.88 -3.17 -28.88
CA PRO A 156 11.62 -3.23 -30.14
C PRO A 156 13.13 -3.28 -29.88
N GLU A 157 13.88 -4.05 -30.66
CA GLU A 157 15.33 -4.29 -30.47
C GLU A 157 16.14 -2.99 -30.26
N LYS A 158 15.86 -1.96 -31.07
CA LYS A 158 16.52 -0.64 -30.99
C LYS A 158 16.21 0.17 -29.71
N ARG A 159 15.22 -0.24 -28.92
CA ARG A 159 14.77 0.43 -27.68
C ARG A 159 14.98 -0.43 -26.43
N ARG A 160 15.70 -1.55 -26.56
CA ARG A 160 16.06 -2.39 -25.42
C ARG A 160 17.04 -1.66 -24.51
N PHE A 161 16.89 -1.88 -23.22
CA PHE A 161 17.81 -1.39 -22.19
C PHE A 161 19.08 -2.24 -22.18
N GLY A 162 20.23 -1.60 -22.04
CA GLY A 162 21.53 -2.26 -21.96
C GLY A 162 21.90 -2.70 -20.55
N SER A 163 21.31 -2.06 -19.54
CA SER A 163 21.51 -2.36 -18.13
C SER A 163 20.23 -2.11 -17.33
N LEU A 164 20.09 -2.78 -16.18
CA LEU A 164 19.08 -2.46 -15.17
C LEU A 164 19.11 -0.99 -14.72
N MET A 165 20.27 -0.33 -14.80
CA MET A 165 20.39 1.10 -14.48
C MET A 165 19.65 2.01 -15.47
N ASP A 166 19.40 1.52 -16.69
CA ASP A 166 18.70 2.28 -17.74
C ASP A 166 17.18 2.15 -17.64
N VAL A 167 16.69 1.15 -16.88
CA VAL A 167 15.26 0.87 -16.75
C VAL A 167 14.55 2.04 -16.08
N ASP A 168 13.45 2.50 -16.66
CA ASP A 168 12.57 3.52 -16.09
C ASP A 168 11.31 2.91 -15.44
N MET A 169 10.66 3.68 -14.57
CA MET A 169 9.45 3.25 -13.86
C MET A 169 8.34 2.78 -14.80
N HIS A 170 8.12 3.48 -15.92
CA HIS A 170 7.04 3.20 -16.86
C HIS A 170 7.24 1.89 -17.63
N SER A 171 8.47 1.39 -17.67
CA SER A 171 8.83 0.14 -18.32
C SER A 171 8.63 -1.10 -17.45
N LEU A 172 8.35 -0.91 -16.16
CA LEU A 172 8.12 -2.01 -15.22
C LEU A 172 6.70 -2.59 -15.36
N PRO A 173 6.47 -3.84 -14.92
CA PRO A 173 5.12 -4.38 -14.77
C PRO A 173 4.23 -3.49 -13.87
N PRO A 174 2.93 -3.32 -14.18
CA PRO A 174 2.04 -2.46 -13.41
C PRO A 174 2.02 -2.76 -11.91
N GLU A 175 2.07 -4.04 -11.53
CA GLU A 175 2.08 -4.50 -10.15
C GLU A 175 3.32 -3.99 -9.40
N LEU A 176 4.49 -4.04 -10.04
CA LEU A 176 5.73 -3.54 -9.47
C LEU A 176 5.74 -2.01 -9.38
N GLN A 177 5.18 -1.31 -10.37
CA GLN A 177 4.98 0.13 -10.30
C GLN A 177 4.12 0.53 -9.09
N ILE A 178 3.03 -0.22 -8.85
CA ILE A 178 2.15 -0.01 -7.69
C ILE A 178 2.92 -0.19 -6.38
N GLN A 179 3.71 -1.27 -6.26
CA GLN A 179 4.49 -1.53 -5.03
C GLN A 179 5.53 -0.42 -4.76
N ILE A 180 6.31 -0.03 -5.77
CA ILE A 180 7.34 1.02 -5.61
C ILE A 180 6.70 2.35 -5.23
N LYS A 181 5.63 2.76 -5.92
CA LYS A 181 4.94 4.02 -5.64
C LYS A 181 4.24 4.02 -4.29
N SER A 182 3.69 2.88 -3.86
CA SER A 182 3.10 2.71 -2.53
C SER A 182 4.14 2.82 -1.42
N LEU A 183 5.32 2.23 -1.62
CA LEU A 183 6.44 2.35 -0.68
C LEU A 183 6.93 3.81 -0.59
N ALA A 184 7.15 4.46 -1.73
CA ALA A 184 7.55 5.86 -1.77
C ALA A 184 6.52 6.77 -1.06
N SER A 185 5.22 6.52 -1.26
CA SER A 185 4.16 7.27 -0.57
C SER A 185 4.11 7.01 0.94
N SER A 186 4.34 5.76 1.36
CA SER A 186 4.43 5.39 2.77
C SER A 186 5.60 6.08 3.48
N LEU A 187 6.77 6.08 2.84
CA LEU A 187 7.96 6.80 3.33
C LEU A 187 7.72 8.30 3.36
N ASN A 188 7.08 8.86 2.32
CA ASN A 188 6.69 10.28 2.32
C ASN A 188 5.80 10.63 3.52
N THR A 189 4.81 9.78 3.83
CA THR A 189 3.91 9.99 4.96
C THR A 189 4.65 9.91 6.29
N LEU A 190 5.60 8.98 6.42
CA LEU A 190 6.49 8.93 7.59
C LEU A 190 7.25 10.25 7.75
N PHE A 191 7.93 10.74 6.71
CA PHE A 191 8.70 11.98 6.79
C PHE A 191 7.85 13.20 7.08
N GLU A 192 6.61 13.23 6.60
CA GLU A 192 5.63 14.25 6.97
C GLU A 192 5.27 14.18 8.45
N PHE A 193 4.95 12.98 8.95
CA PHE A 193 4.63 12.76 10.36
C PHE A 193 5.77 13.21 11.30
N ILE A 194 7.03 12.86 10.97
CA ILE A 194 8.20 13.27 11.75
C ILE A 194 8.77 14.65 11.36
N SER A 195 8.05 15.41 10.53
CA SER A 195 8.43 16.76 10.09
C SER A 195 9.89 16.85 9.60
N THR A 196 10.28 15.92 8.75
CA THR A 196 11.66 15.75 8.28
C THR A 196 11.78 15.98 6.78
N ARG A 197 12.79 16.74 6.36
CA ARG A 197 13.26 16.76 4.97
C ARG A 197 14.35 15.72 4.80
N GLU A 198 14.16 14.91 3.77
CA GLU A 198 15.08 13.84 3.41
C GLU A 198 16.03 14.24 2.28
N GLU A 199 17.27 13.75 2.37
CA GLU A 199 18.24 13.72 1.28
C GLU A 199 18.48 12.25 0.89
N SER A 200 18.01 11.86 -0.30
CA SER A 200 17.98 10.47 -0.74
C SER A 200 19.23 10.08 -1.53
N TYR A 201 19.86 8.99 -1.12
CA TYR A 201 20.93 8.31 -1.83
C TYR A 201 20.48 6.89 -2.16
N SER A 202 20.96 6.33 -3.27
CA SER A 202 20.58 4.99 -3.69
C SER A 202 21.80 4.20 -4.17
N VAL A 203 21.82 2.91 -3.84
CA VAL A 203 22.83 1.96 -4.29
C VAL A 203 22.09 0.75 -4.85
N GLY A 204 22.03 0.68 -6.17
CA GLY A 204 21.37 -0.39 -6.92
C GLY A 204 20.19 0.10 -7.80
N PRO A 205 19.82 -0.67 -8.84
CA PRO A 205 18.76 -0.29 -9.78
C PRO A 205 17.38 -0.10 -9.14
N MET A 206 16.96 -0.98 -8.23
CA MET A 206 15.64 -0.90 -7.59
C MET A 206 15.60 0.27 -6.61
N SER A 207 16.65 0.42 -5.81
CA SER A 207 16.84 1.54 -4.90
C SER A 207 16.78 2.89 -5.60
N ARG A 208 17.36 3.02 -6.80
CA ARG A 208 17.28 4.24 -7.61
C ARG A 208 15.84 4.56 -8.01
N LEU A 209 15.07 3.55 -8.41
CA LEU A 209 13.67 3.71 -8.79
C LEU A 209 12.82 4.17 -7.60
N ILE A 210 12.96 3.53 -6.44
CA ILE A 210 12.26 3.92 -5.21
C ILE A 210 12.64 5.35 -4.78
N ALA A 211 13.95 5.66 -4.76
CA ALA A 211 14.44 6.99 -4.40
C ALA A 211 13.94 8.06 -5.38
N GLY A 212 13.87 7.74 -6.67
CA GLY A 212 13.34 8.62 -7.71
C GLY A 212 11.85 8.93 -7.53
N GLU A 213 11.02 7.92 -7.21
CA GLU A 213 9.60 8.12 -6.91
C GLU A 213 9.38 8.92 -5.63
N LEU A 214 10.16 8.65 -4.58
CA LEU A 214 10.12 9.47 -3.38
C LEU A 214 10.52 10.93 -3.70
N ALA A 215 11.56 11.13 -4.51
CA ALA A 215 12.02 12.44 -4.95
C ALA A 215 10.96 13.22 -5.75
N SER A 216 10.18 12.54 -6.59
CA SER A 216 9.14 13.14 -7.42
C SER A 216 7.80 13.35 -6.71
N HIS A 217 7.62 12.78 -5.50
CA HIS A 217 6.36 12.83 -4.77
C HIS A 217 5.83 14.29 -4.58
N PRO A 218 4.62 14.62 -5.07
CA PRO A 218 4.12 16.00 -5.09
C PRO A 218 4.12 16.68 -3.71
N GLN A 219 3.62 15.97 -2.69
CA GLN A 219 3.54 16.48 -1.31
C GLN A 219 4.92 16.71 -0.67
N ALA A 220 5.97 16.01 -1.12
CA ALA A 220 7.31 16.17 -0.58
C ALA A 220 7.92 17.55 -0.91
N LYS A 221 7.50 18.18 -2.03
CA LYS A 221 8.06 19.46 -2.49
C LYS A 221 7.91 20.58 -1.46
N ASN A 222 6.77 20.66 -0.80
CA ASN A 222 6.51 21.67 0.22
C ASN A 222 7.24 21.32 1.52
N ARG A 223 7.13 20.07 1.98
CA ARG A 223 7.83 19.59 3.19
C ARG A 223 9.33 19.85 3.14
N ARG A 224 10.00 19.55 2.02
CA ARG A 224 11.45 19.71 1.89
C ARG A 224 11.94 21.16 2.04
N LYS A 225 11.06 22.15 1.84
CA LYS A 225 11.37 23.58 2.02
C LYS A 225 11.20 24.06 3.46
N SER A 226 10.23 23.51 4.18
CA SER A 226 9.80 24.04 5.48
C SER A 226 10.10 23.14 6.67
N ALA A 227 10.41 21.86 6.46
CA ALA A 227 10.60 20.91 7.55
C ALA A 227 11.81 21.29 8.43
N PRO A 228 11.66 21.26 9.77
CA PRO A 228 12.72 21.63 10.71
C PRO A 228 13.83 20.57 10.78
N ASN A 229 13.48 19.30 10.66
CA ASN A 229 14.42 18.18 10.80
C ASN A 229 15.03 17.83 9.44
N LYS A 230 16.30 17.40 9.43
CA LYS A 230 17.00 16.89 8.24
C LYS A 230 17.47 15.46 8.49
N ALA A 231 17.26 14.57 7.52
CA ALA A 231 17.81 13.22 7.53
C ALA A 231 18.41 12.86 6.17
N SER A 232 19.42 12.00 6.18
CA SER A 232 19.93 11.32 4.99
C SER A 232 19.35 9.92 4.95
N ILE A 233 18.84 9.50 3.79
CA ILE A 233 18.30 8.16 3.57
C ILE A 233 19.16 7.47 2.53
N VAL A 234 19.54 6.24 2.80
CA VAL A 234 20.26 5.40 1.84
C VAL A 234 19.39 4.20 1.51
N PHE A 235 18.98 4.12 0.25
CA PHE A 235 18.30 2.95 -0.31
C PHE A 235 19.37 1.98 -0.82
N ILE A 236 19.32 0.72 -0.39
CA ILE A 236 20.33 -0.29 -0.73
C ILE A 236 19.63 -1.54 -1.24
N ASP A 237 19.98 -1.97 -2.45
CA ASP A 237 19.51 -3.24 -2.98
C ASP A 237 20.21 -4.40 -2.27
N ARG A 238 19.44 -5.38 -1.77
CA ARG A 238 20.01 -6.55 -1.09
C ARG A 238 20.93 -7.38 -2.00
N SER A 239 20.79 -7.27 -3.32
CA SER A 239 21.65 -7.95 -4.30
C SER A 239 23.13 -7.58 -4.19
N LEU A 240 23.48 -6.49 -3.48
CA LEU A 240 24.86 -6.07 -3.24
C LEU A 240 25.58 -6.89 -2.17
N ASP A 241 24.84 -7.65 -1.36
CA ASP A 241 25.38 -8.39 -0.22
C ASP A 241 24.62 -9.73 -0.09
N LEU A 242 24.87 -10.66 -1.01
CA LEU A 242 24.27 -12.00 -1.01
C LEU A 242 25.19 -13.09 -0.46
N THR A 243 26.34 -12.70 0.10
CA THR A 243 27.38 -13.61 0.61
C THR A 243 27.03 -14.23 1.96
#